data_AF-A0A9P9YQI7-F1
#
_entry.id   AF-A0A9P9YQI7-F1
#
_cell.length_a   1.000
_cell.length_b   1.000
_cell.length_c   1.000
_cell.angle_alpha   90.00
_cell.angle_beta   90.00
_cell.angle_gamma   90.00
#
_symmetry.space_group_name_H-M   'P 1'
#
loop_
_entity.id
_entity.type
_entity.pdbx_description
1 polymer ?
#
loop_
_entity_poly.entity_id
_entity_poly.type
_entity_poly.pdbx_seq_one_letter_code
_entity_poly.pdbx_strand_id
1 'polypeptide(L)'
;MPETEQDSCNKEWLQSQLRSLDSKELILLDCRGSHEYSESHIRGAVNLCIPSIVLRRLANGKIDLASTIKSPELKERIQTGYKLCWFILYNGEGVVGPNPEIASAIPMDSIISTLHRRLKQDGCRVVALQGESSNNS
;
A
#
# COMPACT_ATOMS: atom_id res chain seq x y z
N MET A 1 4.50 18.56 -18.29
CA MET A 1 3.71 18.90 -17.08
C MET A 1 4.49 18.29 -15.92
N PRO A 2 4.82 19.01 -14.84
CA PRO A 2 5.47 18.37 -13.71
C PRO A 2 4.45 17.43 -13.07
N GLU A 3 4.63 16.13 -13.29
CA GLU A 3 3.95 15.09 -12.52
C GLU A 3 4.30 15.37 -11.06
N THR A 4 3.32 15.91 -10.33
CA THR A 4 3.44 16.11 -8.90
C THR A 4 3.57 14.72 -8.32
N GLU A 5 4.79 14.36 -7.91
CA GLU A 5 5.08 13.15 -7.13
C GLU A 5 4.31 13.25 -5.82
N GLN A 6 3.05 12.84 -5.86
CA GLN A 6 2.20 12.82 -4.69
C GLN A 6 2.51 11.54 -3.92
N ASP A 7 3.43 11.59 -2.94
CA ASP A 7 3.81 10.42 -2.15
C ASP A 7 2.67 9.90 -1.23
N SER A 8 1.63 10.71 -0.99
CA SER A 8 0.50 10.33 -0.16
C SER A 8 -0.83 10.99 -0.55
N CYS A 9 -1.95 10.32 -0.24
CA CYS A 9 -3.30 10.79 -0.52
C CYS A 9 -4.22 10.66 0.70
N ASN A 10 -5.33 11.41 0.70
CA ASN A 10 -6.38 11.30 1.71
C ASN A 10 -7.58 10.49 1.18
N LYS A 11 -8.54 10.21 2.06
CA LYS A 11 -9.75 9.44 1.73
C LYS A 11 -10.58 10.10 0.63
N GLU A 12 -10.67 11.43 0.62
CA GLU A 12 -11.46 12.19 -0.33
C GLU A 12 -10.89 12.07 -1.75
N TRP A 13 -9.57 12.19 -1.88
CA TRP A 13 -8.86 11.99 -3.13
C TRP A 13 -9.04 10.57 -3.64
N LEU A 14 -8.85 9.56 -2.77
CA LEU A 14 -9.06 8.17 -3.15
C LEU A 14 -10.49 7.90 -3.61
N GLN A 15 -11.49 8.42 -2.89
CA GLN A 15 -12.90 8.32 -3.29
C GLN A 15 -13.18 8.99 -4.63
N SER A 16 -12.53 10.11 -4.94
CA SER A 16 -12.65 10.76 -6.24
C SER A 16 -12.03 9.90 -7.34
N GLN A 17 -10.85 9.31 -7.10
CA GLN A 17 -10.19 8.43 -8.07
C GLN A 17 -10.99 7.15 -8.30
N LEU A 18 -11.54 6.53 -7.26
CA LEU A 18 -12.38 5.33 -7.38
C LEU A 18 -13.69 5.58 -8.15
N ARG A 19 -14.17 6.83 -8.18
CA ARG A 19 -15.34 7.23 -8.97
C ARG A 19 -15.00 7.63 -10.40
N SER A 20 -13.76 8.06 -10.65
CA SER A 20 -13.34 8.62 -11.94
C SER A 20 -12.54 7.65 -12.81
N LEU A 21 -11.72 6.78 -12.20
CA LEU A 21 -10.83 5.85 -12.89
C LEU A 21 -11.49 4.49 -13.02
N ASP A 22 -11.20 3.78 -14.11
CA ASP A 22 -11.62 2.39 -14.23
C ASP A 22 -10.87 1.51 -13.22
N SER A 23 -11.48 0.41 -12.78
CA SER A 23 -10.85 -0.54 -11.85
C SER A 23 -9.59 -1.20 -12.43
N LYS A 24 -9.35 -1.05 -13.74
CA LYS A 24 -8.13 -1.49 -14.43
C LYS A 24 -7.01 -0.45 -14.40
N GLU A 25 -7.28 0.80 -14.07
CA GLU A 25 -6.29 1.89 -14.02
C GLU A 25 -5.77 2.13 -12.60
N LEU A 26 -6.29 1.41 -11.62
CA LEU A 26 -6.01 1.62 -10.21
C LEU A 26 -5.91 0.28 -9.46
N ILE A 27 -4.84 0.10 -8.71
CA ILE A 27 -4.56 -1.09 -7.89
C ILE A 27 -4.45 -0.65 -6.43
N LEU A 28 -5.42 -1.09 -5.63
CA LEU A 28 -5.42 -0.91 -4.18
C LEU A 28 -4.70 -2.08 -3.50
N LEU A 29 -3.71 -1.78 -2.66
CA LEU A 29 -2.96 -2.74 -1.87
C LEU A 29 -3.28 -2.55 -0.39
N ASP A 30 -3.95 -3.53 0.19
CA ASP A 30 -4.24 -3.60 1.62
C ASP A 30 -3.09 -4.29 2.33
N CYS A 31 -2.32 -3.53 3.12
CA CYS A 31 -1.13 -4.02 3.81
C CYS A 31 -1.43 -4.60 5.20
N ARG A 32 -2.71 -4.78 5.56
CA ARG A 32 -3.13 -5.39 6.83
C ARG A 32 -3.00 -6.90 6.84
N GLY A 33 -3.17 -7.47 8.03
CA GLY A 33 -3.30 -8.92 8.21
C GLY A 33 -4.48 -9.47 7.40
N SER A 34 -4.35 -10.70 6.91
CA SER A 34 -5.41 -11.34 6.12
C SER A 34 -6.74 -11.47 6.86
N HIS A 35 -6.71 -11.55 8.20
CA HIS A 35 -7.91 -11.53 9.04
C HIS A 35 -8.68 -10.21 8.89
N GLU A 36 -8.01 -9.06 9.12
CA GLU A 36 -8.64 -7.74 9.01
C GLU A 36 -9.17 -7.48 7.60
N TYR A 37 -8.41 -7.87 6.58
CA TYR A 37 -8.85 -7.80 5.18
C TYR A 37 -10.12 -8.62 4.94
N SER A 38 -10.20 -9.82 5.52
CA SER A 38 -11.39 -10.69 5.36
C SER A 38 -12.63 -10.13 6.06
N GLU A 39 -12.46 -9.42 7.17
CA GLU A 39 -13.55 -8.74 7.87
C GLU A 39 -14.03 -7.51 7.12
N SER A 40 -13.10 -6.69 6.63
CA SER A 40 -13.43 -5.49 5.86
C SER A 40 -12.27 -5.07 4.97
N HIS A 41 -12.53 -4.65 3.73
CA HIS A 41 -11.54 -4.04 2.86
C HIS A 41 -12.21 -3.14 1.82
N ILE A 42 -11.44 -2.23 1.24
CA ILE A 42 -11.94 -1.42 0.12
C ILE A 42 -12.18 -2.36 -1.06
N ARG A 43 -13.36 -2.28 -1.68
CA ARG A 43 -13.74 -3.13 -2.81
C ARG A 43 -12.69 -3.07 -3.92
N GLY A 44 -12.22 -4.24 -4.37
CA GLY A 44 -11.19 -4.36 -5.40
C GLY A 44 -9.75 -4.23 -4.89
N ALA A 45 -9.56 -3.95 -3.60
CA ALA A 45 -8.25 -4.04 -2.97
C ALA A 45 -7.72 -5.47 -2.99
N VAL A 46 -6.41 -5.57 -2.86
CA VAL A 46 -5.67 -6.82 -2.85
C VAL A 46 -4.96 -6.93 -1.51
N ASN A 47 -5.21 -8.01 -0.77
CA ASN A 47 -4.48 -8.26 0.48
C ASN A 47 -3.01 -8.56 0.19
N LEU A 48 -2.13 -7.78 0.80
CA LEU A 48 -0.69 -7.89 0.70
C LEU A 48 -0.09 -7.95 2.11
N CYS A 49 -0.32 -9.07 2.78
CA CYS A 49 0.27 -9.36 4.07
C CYS A 49 1.69 -9.91 3.88
N ILE A 50 2.71 -9.04 3.98
CA ILE A 50 4.12 -9.43 3.82
C ILE A 50 4.76 -9.67 5.20
N PRO A 51 5.22 -10.90 5.49
CA PRO A 51 5.96 -11.17 6.73
C PRO A 51 7.23 -10.31 6.83
N SER A 52 7.62 -9.90 8.04
CA SER A 52 8.76 -8.99 8.29
C SER A 52 10.08 -9.44 7.65
N ILE A 53 10.34 -10.75 7.61
CA ILE A 53 11.52 -11.35 6.97
C ILE A 53 11.51 -11.11 5.44
N VAL A 54 10.34 -11.27 4.81
CA VAL A 54 10.12 -11.06 3.38
C VAL A 54 10.20 -9.56 3.08
N LEU A 55 9.61 -8.72 3.92
CA LEU A 55 9.64 -7.26 3.80
C LEU A 55 11.07 -6.71 3.81
N ARG A 56 11.93 -7.22 4.71
CA ARG A 56 13.35 -6.84 4.74
C ARG A 56 14.10 -7.24 3.47
N ARG A 57 13.78 -8.42 2.90
CA ARG A 57 14.38 -8.84 1.62
C ARG A 57 13.90 -7.96 0.47
N LEU A 58 12.62 -7.58 0.47
CA LEU A 58 12.02 -6.68 -0.51
C LEU A 58 12.65 -5.27 -0.45
N ALA A 59 12.82 -4.73 0.76
CA ALA A 59 13.45 -3.42 1.01
C ALA A 59 14.88 -3.34 0.47
N ASN A 60 15.63 -4.45 0.54
CA ASN A 60 17.00 -4.55 0.04
C ASN A 60 17.07 -4.99 -1.43
N GLY A 61 15.93 -5.09 -2.14
CA GLY A 61 15.87 -5.52 -3.54
C GLY A 61 16.30 -6.97 -3.78
N LYS A 62 16.34 -7.82 -2.73
CA LYS A 62 16.71 -9.24 -2.85
C LYS A 62 15.58 -10.11 -3.39
N ILE A 63 14.35 -9.60 -3.39
CA ILE A 63 13.15 -10.24 -3.94
C ILE A 63 12.24 -9.15 -4.53
N ASP A 64 11.43 -9.53 -5.50
CA ASP A 64 10.42 -8.64 -6.10
C ASP A 64 9.06 -8.78 -5.43
N LEU A 65 8.27 -7.71 -5.46
CA LEU A 65 6.88 -7.72 -4.97
C LEU A 65 6.05 -8.80 -5.66
N ALA A 66 6.19 -8.93 -6.99
CA ALA A 66 5.55 -9.97 -7.79
C ALA A 66 5.87 -11.40 -7.31
N SER A 67 7.03 -11.62 -6.69
CA SER A 67 7.45 -12.93 -6.17
C SER A 67 6.86 -13.24 -4.79
N THR A 68 6.34 -12.24 -4.08
CA THR A 68 5.63 -12.44 -2.81
C THR A 68 4.18 -12.88 -3.00
N ILE A 69 3.65 -12.69 -4.21
CA ILE A 69 2.26 -12.98 -4.56
C ILE A 69 2.16 -14.43 -5.01
N LYS A 70 1.32 -15.22 -4.32
CA LYS A 70 1.09 -16.63 -4.64
C LYS A 70 0.17 -16.84 -5.85
N SER A 71 -0.76 -15.91 -6.09
CA SER A 71 -1.72 -16.02 -7.19
C SER A 71 -1.10 -15.54 -8.51
N PRO A 72 -1.02 -16.39 -9.56
CA PRO A 72 -0.43 -16.00 -10.84
C PRO A 72 -1.25 -14.92 -11.55
N GLU A 73 -2.58 -14.95 -11.45
CA GLU A 73 -3.46 -13.95 -12.04
C GLU A 73 -3.25 -12.56 -11.41
N LEU A 74 -3.17 -12.53 -10.08
CA LEU A 74 -2.90 -11.29 -9.36
C LEU A 74 -1.49 -10.76 -9.65
N LYS A 75 -0.52 -11.66 -9.76
CA LYS A 75 0.85 -11.34 -10.11
C LYS A 75 0.93 -10.67 -11.49
N GLU A 76 0.31 -11.27 -12.49
CA GLU A 76 0.22 -10.70 -13.85
C GLU A 76 -0.43 -9.32 -13.81
N ARG A 77 -1.56 -9.19 -13.11
CA ARG A 77 -2.28 -7.91 -12.97
C ARG A 77 -1.40 -6.81 -12.38
N ILE A 78 -0.62 -7.12 -11.35
CA ILE A 78 0.31 -6.16 -10.73
C ILE A 78 1.46 -5.84 -11.67
N GLN A 79 2.07 -6.82 -12.33
CA GLN A 79 3.17 -6.61 -13.26
C GLN A 79 2.76 -5.77 -14.48
N THR A 80 1.58 -6.03 -15.06
CA THR A 80 1.01 -5.20 -16.13
C THR A 80 0.68 -3.79 -15.61
N GLY A 81 0.22 -3.71 -14.37
CA GLY A 81 -0.13 -2.45 -13.72
C GLY A 81 1.06 -1.54 -13.41
N TYR A 82 2.29 -2.06 -13.28
CA TYR A 82 3.48 -1.26 -12.92
C TYR A 82 3.64 0.02 -13.74
N LYS A 83 3.30 0.00 -15.03
CA LYS A 83 3.44 1.15 -15.93
C LYS A 83 2.12 1.84 -16.29
N LEU A 84 0.98 1.20 -15.99
CA LEU A 84 -0.33 1.63 -16.46
C LEU A 84 -1.22 2.13 -15.33
N CYS A 85 -1.07 1.57 -14.13
CA CYS A 85 -1.97 1.79 -13.01
C CYS A 85 -1.36 2.66 -11.92
N TRP A 86 -2.24 3.29 -11.14
CA TRP A 86 -1.87 3.85 -9.84
C TRP A 86 -1.90 2.78 -8.76
N PHE A 87 -0.84 2.67 -7.97
CA PHE A 87 -0.77 1.85 -6.78
C PHE A 87 -1.12 2.67 -5.55
N ILE A 88 -2.17 2.28 -4.83
CA ILE A 88 -2.55 2.94 -3.57
C ILE A 88 -2.32 1.96 -2.43
N LEU A 89 -1.44 2.33 -1.51
CA LEU A 89 -1.11 1.54 -0.33
C LEU A 89 -1.90 2.05 0.87
N TYR A 90 -2.51 1.16 1.65
CA TYR A 90 -3.10 1.53 2.94
C TYR A 90 -2.85 0.43 3.99
N ASN A 91 -2.61 0.83 5.23
CA ASN A 91 -2.81 -0.04 6.39
C ASN A 91 -4.07 0.45 7.12
N GLY A 92 -4.76 -0.40 7.86
CA GLY A 92 -5.90 0.05 8.68
C GLY A 92 -5.48 0.55 10.05
N GLU A 93 -4.20 0.84 10.24
CA GLU A 93 -3.76 1.60 11.39
C GLU A 93 -3.92 3.08 11.04
N GLY A 94 -5.01 3.69 11.50
CA GLY A 94 -4.94 5.11 11.83
C GLY A 94 -3.72 5.28 12.72
N VAL A 95 -2.79 6.16 12.34
CA VAL A 95 -1.56 6.47 13.08
C VAL A 95 -1.91 6.53 14.57
N VAL A 96 -1.52 5.50 15.31
CA VAL A 96 -1.74 5.45 16.76
C VAL A 96 -1.04 6.66 17.35
N GLY A 97 -1.80 7.43 18.12
CA GLY A 97 -1.34 8.62 18.81
C GLY A 97 -0.12 8.34 19.71
N PRO A 98 0.45 9.40 20.31
CA PRO A 98 1.72 9.33 21.03
C PRO A 98 1.56 8.58 22.37
N ASN A 99 1.51 7.25 22.34
CA ASN A 99 1.63 6.40 23.53
C ASN A 99 2.68 5.31 23.28
N PRO A 100 3.95 5.51 23.71
CA PRO A 100 5.08 4.65 23.37
C PRO A 100 5.15 3.28 24.07
N GLU A 101 4.27 2.96 25.03
CA GLU A 101 4.56 1.87 25.98
C GLU A 101 3.88 0.51 25.68
N ILE A 102 3.00 0.42 24.69
CA ILE A 102 2.44 -0.87 24.21
C ILE A 102 2.45 -0.95 22.67
N ALA A 103 3.31 -0.17 22.02
CA ALA A 103 3.65 -0.38 20.62
C ALA A 103 4.55 -1.61 20.55
N SER A 104 3.94 -2.80 20.39
CA SER A 104 4.67 -4.03 20.08
C SER A 104 5.67 -3.72 18.96
N ALA A 105 6.93 -3.77 19.33
CA ALA A 105 8.02 -3.15 18.63
C ALA A 105 8.13 -3.67 17.19
N ILE A 106 7.83 -2.81 16.20
CA ILE A 106 8.68 -2.67 15.01
C ILE A 106 8.84 -1.17 14.71
N PRO A 107 9.85 -0.50 15.29
CA PRO A 107 10.37 0.73 14.75
C PRO A 107 11.36 0.39 13.63
N MET A 108 10.89 0.05 12.42
CA MET A 108 11.72 -0.06 11.20
C MET A 108 10.83 -0.07 9.95
N ASP A 109 10.90 0.97 9.13
CA ASP A 109 10.27 1.08 7.80
C ASP A 109 8.88 0.40 7.70
N SER A 110 7.81 1.10 8.09
CA SER A 110 6.42 0.64 7.88
C SER A 110 6.27 -0.02 6.50
N ILE A 111 5.55 -1.15 6.42
CA ILE A 111 5.33 -1.90 5.17
C ILE A 111 4.96 -0.97 4.01
N ILE A 112 4.19 0.08 4.30
CA ILE A 112 3.85 1.17 3.39
C ILE A 112 5.11 1.84 2.84
N SER A 113 6.01 2.32 3.68
CA SER A 113 7.27 2.97 3.28
C SER A 113 8.18 2.05 2.45
N THR A 114 8.29 0.78 2.84
CA THR A 114 9.08 -0.20 2.09
C THR A 114 8.50 -0.46 0.71
N LEU A 115 7.19 -0.71 0.63
CA LEU A 115 6.49 -0.95 -0.63
C LEU A 115 6.50 0.28 -1.53
N HIS A 116 6.27 1.45 -0.95
CA HIS A 116 6.29 2.73 -1.65
C HIS A 116 7.65 2.97 -2.30
N ARG A 117 8.74 2.83 -1.52
CA ARG A 117 10.10 2.95 -2.04
C ARG A 117 10.38 1.91 -3.13
N ARG A 118 9.97 0.66 -2.94
CA ARG A 118 10.19 -0.40 -3.92
C ARG A 118 9.43 -0.15 -5.22
N LEU A 119 8.15 0.21 -5.14
CA LEU A 119 7.33 0.53 -6.30
C LEU A 119 7.85 1.76 -7.05
N LYS A 120 8.30 2.81 -6.35
CA LYS A 120 8.99 3.95 -6.97
C LYS A 120 10.28 3.53 -7.69
N GLN A 121 11.09 2.65 -7.09
CA GLN A 121 12.30 2.12 -7.74
C GLN A 121 11.96 1.32 -9.01
N ASP A 122 10.83 0.60 -9.01
CA ASP A 122 10.33 -0.14 -10.16
C ASP A 122 9.68 0.78 -11.23
N GLY A 123 9.63 2.11 -10.98
CA GLY A 123 9.05 3.11 -11.88
C GLY A 123 7.52 3.21 -11.82
N CYS A 124 6.91 2.67 -10.77
CA CYS A 124 5.46 2.65 -10.60
C CYS A 124 4.95 3.97 -10.01
N ARG A 125 3.74 4.35 -10.42
CA ARG A 125 2.99 5.46 -9.81
C ARG A 125 2.36 4.97 -8.53
N VAL A 126 2.96 5.28 -7.38
CA VAL A 126 2.52 4.80 -6.08
C VAL A 126 2.22 5.97 -5.14
N VAL A 127 1.15 5.84 -4.35
CA VAL A 127 0.75 6.78 -3.31
C VAL A 127 0.34 6.02 -2.05
N ALA A 128 0.62 6.57 -0.88
CA ALA A 128 0.16 6.02 0.40
C ALA A 128 -1.09 6.75 0.90
N LEU A 129 -2.16 6.01 1.22
CA LEU A 129 -3.33 6.56 1.88
C LEU A 129 -2.97 6.91 3.32
N GLN A 130 -3.02 8.20 3.66
CA GLN A 130 -2.89 8.63 5.06
C GLN A 130 -4.18 8.27 5.80
N GLY A 131 -4.03 7.53 6.89
CA GLY A 131 -5.10 7.37 7.88
C GLY A 131 -5.45 8.74 8.48
N GLU A 132 -6.72 8.91 8.85
CA GLU A 132 -7.15 10.09 9.58
C GLU A 132 -6.39 10.14 10.91
N SER A 133 -5.41 11.03 11.01
CA SER A 133 -4.91 11.46 12.31
C SER A 133 -6.07 12.24 12.94
N SER A 134 -6.79 11.63 13.86
CA SER A 134 -7.83 12.30 14.65
C SER A 134 -7.22 13.51 15.35
N ASN A 135 -7.25 14.68 14.71
CA ASN A 135 -6.97 15.95 15.35
C ASN A 135 -8.22 16.29 16.18
N ASN A 136 -8.28 15.77 17.40
CA ASN A 136 -9.33 16.06 18.36
C ASN A 136 -9.43 17.59 18.52
N SER A 137 -10.60 18.14 18.19
CA SER A 137 -11.02 19.49 18.58
C SER A 137 -11.73 19.44 19.93
#